data_AF-A0A3R6RD26-F1
#
_entry.id   AF-A0A3R6RD26-F1
#
_cell.length_a   1.000
_cell.length_b   1.000
_cell.length_c   1.000
_cell.angle_alpha   90.00
_cell.angle_beta   90.00
_cell.angle_gamma   90.00
#
_symmetry.space_group_name_H-M   'P 1'
#
loop_
_entity.id
_entity.type
_entity.pdbx_description
1 polymer ?
#
loop_
_entity_poly.entity_id
_entity_poly.type
_entity_poly.pdbx_seq_one_letter_code
_entity_poly.pdbx_strand_id
1 'polypeptide(L)'
;MRCTNCGTEFEGNFCPSCGTPAGKSIFNTDSKPVFNQPQPEPVFNQPEPAFNLPTPEPPAPRKKVPLRLIFEIAGALLLLIFMFSSFGRVSKSDYMKLKDDYNSIGTKAEQYKTEIAQLEKVEEEYTAYKKRMEPYEGLEASEAEARKIAADKITAQKKAEDDKKKAEEEKKAEEEKKAAAEKAAQEEADRKAKESATMEQKNALSKASSYLAYTAFSYSGLIEQLEFEGFSTESSTYAADNCGADWNEQAAKKAKSYLDYSSFSRDGLIDQLIFEGFSAEQAEYGVSAVGY
;
A
#
# COMPACT_ATOMS: atom_id res chain seq x y z
N MET A 1 -15.37 0.20 -1.99
CA MET A 1 -14.57 -1.01 -2.30
C MET A 1 -13.13 -0.80 -1.86
N ARG A 2 -12.40 -1.86 -1.46
CA ARG A 2 -11.02 -1.74 -0.99
C ARG A 2 -10.05 -2.08 -2.13
N CYS A 3 -9.08 -1.20 -2.39
CA CYS A 3 -8.08 -1.41 -3.43
C CYS A 3 -7.22 -2.64 -3.12
N THR A 4 -7.09 -3.57 -4.07
CA THR A 4 -6.25 -4.77 -3.91
C THR A 4 -4.76 -4.47 -3.95
N ASN A 5 -4.37 -3.30 -4.44
CA ASN A 5 -2.97 -2.89 -4.54
C ASN A 5 -2.50 -2.10 -3.31
N CYS A 6 -3.25 -1.08 -2.87
CA CYS A 6 -2.83 -0.20 -1.77
C CYS A 6 -3.72 -0.26 -0.51
N GLY A 7 -4.81 -1.03 -0.53
CA GLY A 7 -5.68 -1.21 0.63
C GLY A 7 -6.58 -0.03 0.99
N THR A 8 -6.54 1.08 0.23
CA THR A 8 -7.41 2.26 0.44
C THR A 8 -8.85 1.93 0.07
N GLU A 9 -9.81 2.36 0.89
CA GLU A 9 -11.23 2.31 0.56
C GLU A 9 -11.62 3.48 -0.34
N PHE A 10 -12.34 3.20 -1.42
CA PHE A 10 -12.76 4.22 -2.38
C PHE A 10 -14.03 3.83 -3.12
N GLU A 11 -14.63 4.81 -3.79
CA GLU A 11 -15.77 4.67 -4.69
C GLU A 11 -15.41 5.26 -6.07
N GLY A 12 -15.83 4.61 -7.15
CA GLY A 12 -15.49 5.01 -8.53
C GLY A 12 -14.58 4.03 -9.27
N ASN A 13 -14.36 4.22 -10.57
CA ASN A 13 -13.70 3.21 -11.41
C ASN A 13 -12.19 3.06 -11.18
N PHE A 14 -11.54 4.00 -10.47
CA PHE A 14 -10.10 4.01 -10.23
C PHE A 14 -9.77 4.43 -8.80
N CYS A 15 -8.78 3.79 -8.18
CA CYS A 15 -8.34 4.12 -6.84
C CYS A 15 -7.66 5.52 -6.82
N PRO A 16 -8.08 6.46 -5.97
CA PRO A 16 -7.52 7.81 -5.93
C PRO A 16 -6.09 7.88 -5.38
N SER A 17 -5.65 6.84 -4.66
CA SER A 17 -4.33 6.81 -4.03
C SER A 17 -3.23 6.26 -4.95
N CYS A 18 -3.55 5.29 -5.82
CA CYS A 18 -2.56 4.62 -6.69
C CYS A 18 -2.99 4.42 -8.15
N GLY A 19 -4.21 4.80 -8.53
CA GLY A 19 -4.71 4.70 -9.91
C GLY A 19 -5.12 3.30 -10.36
N THR A 20 -5.13 2.29 -9.48
CA THR A 20 -5.54 0.93 -9.86
C THR A 20 -7.05 0.88 -10.20
N PRO A 21 -7.46 0.34 -11.36
CA PRO A 21 -8.87 0.23 -11.73
C PRO A 21 -9.62 -0.75 -10.81
N ALA A 22 -10.88 -0.44 -10.55
CA ALA A 22 -11.80 -1.28 -9.79
C ALA A 22 -12.17 -2.55 -10.59
N GLY A 23 -11.37 -3.61 -10.45
CA GLY A 23 -11.63 -4.89 -11.11
C GLY A 23 -12.85 -5.59 -10.52
N LYS A 24 -13.85 -5.90 -11.37
CA LYS A 24 -14.88 -6.91 -11.09
C LYS A 24 -14.20 -8.24 -10.81
N SER A 25 -14.59 -8.90 -9.72
CA SER A 25 -14.14 -10.24 -9.36
C SER A 25 -14.49 -11.23 -10.47
N ILE A 26 -13.51 -11.66 -11.25
CA ILE A 26 -13.61 -12.82 -12.13
C ILE A 26 -13.07 -14.03 -11.36
N PHE A 27 -13.75 -14.41 -10.30
CA PHE A 27 -13.65 -15.77 -9.77
C PHE A 27 -14.95 -16.46 -10.13
N ASN A 28 -14.95 -17.15 -11.27
CA ASN A 28 -15.86 -18.27 -11.48
C ASN A 28 -14.99 -19.51 -11.60
N THR A 29 -15.09 -20.34 -10.57
CA THR A 29 -14.62 -21.71 -10.49
C THR A 29 -15.39 -22.53 -11.51
N ASP A 30 -14.70 -23.04 -12.55
CA ASP A 30 -14.96 -24.31 -13.22
C ASP A 30 -14.26 -24.30 -14.58
N SER A 31 -13.04 -24.79 -14.64
CA SER A 31 -12.46 -25.41 -15.84
C SER A 31 -11.17 -26.14 -15.48
N LYS A 32 -11.21 -27.46 -15.67
CA LYS A 32 -10.10 -28.40 -15.52
C LYS A 32 -8.90 -27.98 -16.40
N PRO A 33 -7.66 -28.34 -16.01
CA PRO A 33 -6.46 -27.94 -16.74
C PRO A 33 -6.37 -28.69 -18.08
N VAL A 34 -6.37 -27.94 -19.19
CA VAL A 34 -6.04 -28.49 -20.50
C VAL A 34 -4.52 -28.50 -20.66
N PHE A 35 -4.06 -29.73 -20.74
CA PHE A 35 -2.73 -30.23 -20.99
C PHE A 35 -2.08 -29.64 -22.26
N ASN A 36 -0.84 -29.18 -22.08
CA ASN A 36 0.25 -29.00 -23.02
C ASN A 36 0.00 -29.55 -24.46
N GLN A 37 -0.05 -28.68 -25.47
CA GLN A 37 0.07 -29.12 -26.87
C GLN A 37 1.54 -29.08 -27.31
N PRO A 38 2.09 -30.21 -27.82
CA PRO A 38 3.45 -30.29 -28.33
C PRO A 38 3.56 -29.72 -29.75
N GLN A 39 4.77 -29.26 -30.07
CA GLN A 39 5.22 -28.79 -31.38
C GLN A 39 5.06 -29.89 -32.46
N PRO A 40 4.83 -29.57 -33.74
CA PRO A 40 4.80 -30.57 -34.80
C PRO A 40 6.20 -31.15 -35.07
N GLU A 41 6.28 -32.49 -35.05
CA GLU A 41 7.46 -33.30 -35.33
C GLU A 41 7.88 -33.29 -36.81
N PRO A 42 9.18 -33.55 -37.10
CA PRO A 42 9.70 -33.62 -38.47
C PRO A 42 9.20 -34.87 -39.21
N VAL A 43 8.69 -34.67 -40.42
CA VAL A 43 8.27 -35.75 -41.34
C VAL A 43 9.52 -36.50 -41.81
N PHE A 44 9.73 -37.70 -41.27
CA PHE A 44 10.74 -38.65 -41.73
C PHE A 44 10.05 -39.94 -42.22
N ASN A 45 10.38 -40.33 -43.46
CA ASN A 45 10.19 -41.63 -44.10
C ASN A 45 8.77 -42.19 -44.33
N GLN A 46 8.31 -42.05 -45.57
CA GLN A 46 7.57 -43.11 -46.27
C GLN A 46 8.48 -43.66 -47.38
N PRO A 47 8.63 -44.99 -47.53
CA PRO A 47 9.48 -45.59 -48.56
C PRO A 47 8.85 -45.46 -49.95
N GLU A 48 9.61 -44.89 -50.88
CA GLU A 48 9.23 -44.82 -52.30
C GLU A 48 9.08 -46.23 -52.90
N PRO A 49 8.12 -46.46 -53.81
CA PRO A 49 7.99 -47.73 -54.51
C PRO A 49 9.26 -47.99 -55.34
N ALA A 50 9.82 -49.19 -55.18
CA ALA A 50 11.00 -49.66 -55.88
C ALA A 50 10.89 -49.40 -57.39
N PHE A 51 11.64 -48.41 -57.87
CA PHE A 51 11.85 -48.19 -59.29
C PHE A 51 12.71 -49.36 -59.79
N ASN A 52 12.06 -50.35 -60.40
CA ASN A 52 12.75 -51.46 -61.03
C ASN A 52 13.67 -50.91 -62.13
N LEU A 53 14.97 -50.85 -61.84
CA LEU A 53 15.97 -50.66 -62.88
C LEU A 53 15.92 -51.87 -63.82
N PRO A 54 15.69 -51.68 -65.12
CA PRO A 54 15.91 -52.76 -66.08
C PRO A 54 17.38 -53.18 -65.99
N THR A 55 17.61 -54.46 -65.75
CA THR A 55 18.94 -55.08 -65.84
C THR A 55 19.56 -54.75 -67.19
N PRO A 56 20.83 -54.31 -67.26
CA PRO A 56 21.45 -54.00 -68.53
C PRO A 56 21.56 -55.28 -69.36
N GLU A 57 20.91 -55.29 -70.53
CA GLU A 57 21.15 -56.29 -71.56
C GLU A 57 22.65 -56.28 -71.93
N PRO A 58 23.26 -57.46 -72.15
CA PRO A 58 24.66 -57.55 -72.56
C PRO A 58 24.86 -56.80 -73.89
N PRO A 59 26.01 -56.11 -74.05
CA PRO A 59 26.21 -55.16 -75.13
C PRO A 59 26.11 -55.86 -76.49
N ALA A 60 25.16 -55.39 -77.31
CA ALA A 60 25.04 -55.77 -78.71
C ALA A 60 26.37 -55.57 -79.45
N PRO A 61 26.72 -56.44 -80.40
CA PRO A 61 28.02 -56.41 -81.07
C PRO A 61 28.24 -55.05 -81.73
N ARG A 62 29.36 -54.38 -81.39
CA ARG A 62 29.72 -53.05 -81.91
C ARG A 62 29.77 -53.07 -83.42
N LYS A 63 28.70 -52.57 -84.07
CA LYS A 63 28.72 -52.29 -85.50
C LYS A 63 29.73 -51.18 -85.73
N LYS A 64 30.71 -51.42 -86.60
CA LYS A 64 31.72 -50.42 -86.98
C LYS A 64 30.98 -49.20 -87.51
N VAL A 65 31.02 -48.10 -86.77
CA VAL A 65 30.46 -46.83 -87.23
C VAL A 65 31.23 -46.40 -88.46
N PRO A 66 30.56 -46.13 -89.60
CA PRO A 66 31.25 -45.66 -90.78
C PRO A 66 31.94 -44.34 -90.43
N LEU A 67 33.18 -44.16 -90.88
CA LEU A 67 34.03 -43.02 -90.51
C LEU A 67 33.31 -41.67 -90.70
N ARG A 68 32.40 -41.57 -91.68
CA ARG A 68 31.50 -40.41 -91.90
C ARG A 68 30.63 -40.05 -90.69
N LEU A 69 30.06 -41.02 -89.98
CA LEU A 69 29.20 -40.76 -88.82
C LEU A 69 30.00 -40.26 -87.60
N ILE A 70 31.26 -40.70 -87.47
CA ILE A 70 32.17 -40.19 -86.44
C ILE A 70 32.51 -38.71 -86.72
N PHE A 71 32.74 -38.35 -87.99
CA PHE A 71 32.97 -36.97 -88.38
C PHE A 71 31.73 -36.07 -88.20
N GLU A 72 30.51 -36.58 -88.42
CA GLU A 72 29.28 -35.80 -88.17
C GLU A 72 29.01 -35.59 -86.67
N ILE A 73 29.22 -36.60 -85.83
CA ILE A 73 29.08 -36.47 -84.37
C ILE A 73 30.16 -35.53 -83.81
N ALA A 74 31.41 -35.66 -84.27
CA ALA A 74 32.48 -34.75 -83.88
C ALA A 74 32.21 -33.31 -84.35
N GLY A 75 31.65 -33.13 -85.55
CA GLY A 75 31.23 -31.83 -86.09
C GLY A 75 30.07 -31.20 -85.31
N ALA A 76 29.07 -31.98 -84.93
CA ALA A 76 27.95 -31.53 -84.10
C ALA A 76 28.40 -31.15 -82.68
N LEU A 77 29.35 -31.91 -82.10
CA LEU A 77 29.93 -31.61 -80.79
C LEU A 77 30.82 -30.36 -80.84
N LEU A 78 31.59 -30.17 -81.91
CA LEU A 78 32.34 -28.94 -82.17
C LEU A 78 31.40 -27.74 -82.36
N LEU A 79 30.29 -27.89 -83.08
CA LEU A 79 29.25 -26.86 -83.23
C LEU A 79 28.57 -26.54 -81.90
N LEU A 80 28.34 -27.54 -81.04
CA LEU A 80 27.79 -27.33 -79.70
C LEU A 80 28.79 -26.60 -78.79
N ILE A 81 30.06 -26.98 -78.83
CA ILE A 81 31.15 -26.27 -78.13
C ILE A 81 31.30 -24.85 -78.68
N PHE A 82 31.16 -24.66 -79.99
CA PHE A 82 31.21 -23.35 -80.63
C PHE A 82 29.98 -22.51 -80.26
N MET A 83 28.78 -23.11 -80.18
CA MET A 83 27.55 -22.45 -79.71
C MET A 83 27.63 -22.07 -78.23
N PHE A 84 28.16 -22.93 -77.36
CA PHE A 84 28.44 -22.59 -75.95
C PHE A 84 29.60 -21.60 -75.79
N SER A 85 30.53 -21.54 -76.75
CA SER A 85 31.58 -20.51 -76.81
C SER A 85 31.06 -19.18 -77.36
N SER A 86 29.94 -19.21 -78.10
CA SER A 86 29.28 -18.04 -78.71
C SER A 86 28.19 -17.44 -77.82
N PHE A 87 27.58 -18.23 -76.92
CA PHE A 87 26.70 -17.75 -75.87
C PHE A 87 27.51 -17.29 -74.64
N GLY A 88 28.02 -16.06 -74.74
CA GLY A 88 28.30 -15.15 -73.62
C GLY A 88 29.05 -15.71 -72.41
N ARG A 89 30.39 -15.77 -72.49
CA ARG A 89 31.20 -15.73 -71.27
C ARG A 89 30.98 -14.38 -70.59
N VAL A 90 30.20 -14.32 -69.51
CA VAL A 90 30.14 -13.13 -68.65
C VAL A 90 31.58 -12.83 -68.22
N SER A 91 32.08 -11.63 -68.55
CA SER A 91 33.46 -11.31 -68.22
C SER A 91 33.61 -11.24 -66.70
N LYS A 92 34.78 -11.64 -66.20
CA LYS A 92 35.08 -11.55 -64.76
C LYS A 92 34.86 -10.13 -64.23
N SER A 93 35.07 -9.11 -65.08
CA SER A 93 34.83 -7.70 -64.76
C SER A 93 33.34 -7.41 -64.56
N ASP A 94 32.48 -7.87 -65.47
CA ASP A 94 31.03 -7.61 -65.40
C ASP A 94 30.39 -8.37 -64.23
N TYR A 95 30.86 -9.58 -63.95
CA TYR A 95 30.46 -10.32 -62.75
C TYR A 95 30.85 -9.58 -61.46
N MET A 96 32.07 -9.04 -61.39
CA MET A 96 32.52 -8.32 -60.20
C MET A 96 31.77 -6.99 -60.01
N LYS A 97 31.52 -6.22 -61.08
CA LYS A 97 30.67 -5.02 -61.02
C LYS A 97 29.26 -5.34 -60.52
N LEU A 98 28.63 -6.38 -61.06
CA LEU A 98 27.31 -6.80 -60.61
C LEU A 98 27.30 -7.24 -59.14
N LYS A 99 28.37 -7.89 -58.68
CA LYS A 99 28.55 -8.29 -57.28
C LYS A 99 28.72 -7.07 -56.37
N ASP A 100 29.50 -6.09 -56.81
CA ASP A 100 29.70 -4.83 -56.07
C ASP A 100 28.40 -4.03 -56.00
N ASP A 101 27.65 -3.96 -57.09
CA ASP A 101 26.32 -3.34 -57.14
C ASP A 101 25.32 -4.07 -56.22
N TYR A 102 25.30 -5.41 -56.24
CA TYR A 102 24.47 -6.21 -55.34
C TYR A 102 24.79 -5.92 -53.87
N ASN A 103 26.08 -5.89 -53.51
CA ASN A 103 26.51 -5.59 -52.15
C ASN A 103 26.18 -4.15 -51.75
N SER A 104 26.35 -3.18 -52.66
CA SER A 104 26.04 -1.75 -52.45
C SER A 104 24.53 -1.50 -52.28
N ILE A 105 23.70 -2.21 -53.04
CA ILE A 105 22.24 -2.18 -52.85
C ILE A 105 21.88 -2.84 -51.51
N GLY A 106 22.53 -3.94 -51.16
CA GLY A 106 22.36 -4.59 -49.86
C GLY A 106 22.68 -3.66 -48.68
N THR A 107 23.78 -2.91 -48.73
CA THR A 107 24.14 -1.96 -47.66
C THR A 107 23.16 -0.79 -47.57
N LYS A 108 22.69 -0.25 -48.71
CA LYS A 108 21.64 0.78 -48.71
C LYS A 108 20.33 0.27 -48.13
N ALA A 109 19.94 -0.98 -48.43
CA ALA A 109 18.74 -1.58 -47.86
C ALA A 109 18.84 -1.70 -46.33
N GLU A 110 19.99 -2.08 -45.78
CA GLU A 110 20.21 -2.10 -44.32
C GLU A 110 20.23 -0.70 -43.69
N GLN A 111 20.79 0.29 -44.40
CA GLN A 111 20.74 1.68 -43.96
C GLN A 111 19.27 2.17 -43.88
N TYR A 112 18.47 1.96 -44.93
CA TYR A 112 17.07 2.36 -44.93
C TYR A 112 16.24 1.64 -43.88
N LYS A 113 16.51 0.37 -43.58
CA LYS A 113 15.87 -0.33 -42.45
C LYS A 113 16.14 0.37 -41.11
N THR A 114 17.37 0.83 -40.91
CA THR A 114 17.76 1.53 -39.68
C THR A 114 17.09 2.89 -39.57
N GLU A 115 17.01 3.64 -40.68
CA GLU A 115 16.31 4.93 -40.73
C GLU A 115 14.80 4.77 -40.48
N ILE A 116 14.16 3.74 -41.04
CA ILE A 116 12.75 3.42 -40.77
C ILE A 116 12.53 3.11 -39.28
N ALA A 117 13.41 2.31 -38.66
CA ALA A 117 13.33 2.01 -37.24
C ALA A 117 13.53 3.24 -36.34
N GLN A 118 14.26 4.26 -36.81
CA GLN A 118 14.37 5.54 -36.10
C GLN A 118 13.09 6.38 -36.23
N LEU A 119 12.45 6.37 -37.41
CA LEU A 119 11.19 7.08 -37.62
C LEU A 119 10.05 6.50 -36.79
N GLU A 120 9.99 5.18 -36.62
CA GLU A 120 9.03 4.52 -35.72
C GLU A 120 9.14 5.04 -34.28
N LYS A 121 10.37 5.23 -33.78
CA LYS A 121 10.59 5.82 -32.44
C LYS A 121 10.12 7.26 -32.34
N VAL A 122 10.34 8.05 -33.38
CA VAL A 122 9.86 9.45 -33.42
C VAL A 122 8.32 9.49 -33.44
N GLU A 123 7.68 8.54 -34.12
CA GLU A 123 6.22 8.43 -34.13
C GLU A 123 5.66 8.04 -32.74
N GLU A 124 6.33 7.13 -32.04
CA GLU A 124 6.01 6.79 -30.64
C GLU A 124 6.15 7.99 -29.70
N GLU A 125 7.25 8.76 -29.83
CA GLU A 125 7.46 9.98 -29.04
C GLU A 125 6.41 11.05 -29.37
N TYR A 126 6.08 11.22 -30.64
CA TYR A 126 5.08 12.17 -31.10
C TYR A 126 3.68 11.81 -30.59
N THR A 127 3.30 10.53 -30.64
CA THR A 127 2.01 10.06 -30.11
C THR A 127 1.95 10.18 -28.59
N ALA A 128 3.03 9.88 -27.88
CA ALA A 128 3.12 10.11 -26.43
C ALA A 128 3.04 11.60 -26.07
N TYR A 129 3.68 12.47 -26.85
CA TYR A 129 3.58 13.92 -26.70
C TYR A 129 2.16 14.42 -26.94
N LYS A 130 1.54 14.02 -28.06
CA LYS A 130 0.17 14.39 -28.41
C LYS A 130 -0.82 14.00 -27.31
N LYS A 131 -0.71 12.77 -26.77
CA LYS A 131 -1.55 12.31 -25.66
C LYS A 131 -1.36 13.11 -24.36
N ARG A 132 -0.15 13.56 -24.06
CA ARG A 132 0.12 14.45 -22.91
C ARG A 132 -0.43 15.86 -23.11
N MET A 133 -0.53 16.31 -24.37
CA MET A 133 -1.07 17.61 -24.75
C MET A 133 -2.59 17.61 -24.93
N GLU A 134 -3.22 16.45 -25.13
CA GLU A 134 -4.67 16.27 -25.29
C GLU A 134 -5.51 16.97 -24.20
N PRO A 135 -5.15 16.95 -22.90
CA PRO A 135 -5.89 17.69 -21.86
C PRO A 135 -5.81 19.22 -21.99
N TYR A 136 -4.93 19.71 -22.86
CA TYR A 136 -4.67 21.12 -23.13
C TYR A 136 -5.17 21.58 -24.51
N GLU A 137 -5.56 20.65 -25.40
CA GLU A 137 -6.19 20.99 -26.67
C GLU A 137 -7.57 21.62 -26.40
N GLY A 138 -7.67 22.94 -26.61
CA GLY A 138 -8.90 23.71 -26.36
C GLY A 138 -8.95 24.47 -25.04
N LEU A 139 -7.89 24.41 -24.20
CA LEU A 139 -7.76 25.33 -23.06
C LEU A 139 -7.37 26.71 -23.58
N GLU A 140 -8.21 27.72 -23.36
CA GLU A 140 -7.80 29.09 -23.58
C GLU A 140 -6.72 29.50 -22.57
N ALA A 141 -5.84 30.43 -22.96
CA ALA A 141 -4.73 30.88 -22.11
C ALA A 141 -5.20 31.36 -20.71
N SER A 142 -6.42 31.91 -20.66
CA SER A 142 -7.12 32.33 -19.43
C SER A 142 -7.47 31.16 -18.50
N GLU A 143 -7.85 30.00 -19.04
CA GLU A 143 -8.18 28.80 -18.26
C GLU A 143 -6.92 28.11 -17.73
N ALA A 144 -5.82 28.14 -18.50
CA ALA A 144 -4.52 27.66 -18.05
C ALA A 144 -3.97 28.51 -16.88
N GLU A 145 -4.11 29.84 -16.97
CA GLU A 145 -3.72 30.76 -15.90
C GLU A 145 -4.59 30.59 -14.64
N ALA A 146 -5.91 30.42 -14.81
CA ALA A 146 -6.82 30.12 -13.70
C ALA A 146 -6.45 28.82 -12.97
N ARG A 147 -6.07 27.76 -13.70
CA ARG A 147 -5.61 26.48 -13.12
C ARG A 147 -4.31 26.63 -12.35
N LYS A 148 -3.36 27.45 -12.85
CA LYS A 148 -2.11 27.74 -12.13
C LYS A 148 -2.39 28.50 -10.82
N ILE A 149 -3.22 29.54 -10.88
CA ILE A 149 -3.61 30.31 -9.69
C ILE A 149 -4.35 29.41 -8.68
N ALA A 150 -5.20 28.50 -9.15
CA ALA A 150 -5.87 27.53 -8.29
C ALA A 150 -4.87 26.56 -7.64
N ALA A 151 -3.88 26.05 -8.39
CA ALA A 151 -2.83 25.19 -7.86
C ALA A 151 -1.94 25.91 -6.82
N ASP A 152 -1.57 27.17 -7.09
CA ASP A 152 -0.78 27.99 -6.17
C ASP A 152 -1.57 28.29 -4.87
N LYS A 153 -2.87 28.57 -4.98
CA LYS A 153 -3.77 28.73 -3.82
C LYS A 153 -3.90 27.45 -3.01
N ILE A 154 -4.08 26.30 -3.66
CA ILE A 154 -4.15 25.00 -2.97
C ILE A 154 -2.84 24.72 -2.25
N THR A 155 -1.69 25.05 -2.85
CA THR A 155 -0.37 24.86 -2.24
C THR A 155 -0.18 25.78 -1.03
N ALA A 156 -0.59 27.05 -1.14
CA ALA A 156 -0.56 27.99 -0.02
C ALA A 156 -1.49 27.58 1.13
N GLN A 157 -2.69 27.08 0.81
CA GLN A 157 -3.64 26.57 1.81
C GLN A 157 -3.11 25.35 2.55
N LYS A 158 -2.52 24.38 1.83
CA LYS A 158 -1.90 23.20 2.46
C LYS A 158 -0.76 23.60 3.39
N LYS A 159 0.11 24.51 2.95
CA LYS A 159 1.18 25.02 3.80
C LYS A 159 0.65 25.71 5.06
N ALA A 160 -0.40 26.53 4.94
CA ALA A 160 -1.03 27.18 6.09
C ALA A 160 -1.68 26.18 7.06
N GLU A 161 -2.27 25.10 6.54
CA GLU A 161 -2.85 24.02 7.36
C GLU A 161 -1.77 23.22 8.09
N ASP A 162 -0.66 22.90 7.42
CA ASP A 162 0.48 22.20 8.01
C ASP A 162 1.17 23.07 9.09
N ASP A 163 1.35 24.36 8.81
CA ASP A 163 1.90 25.33 9.78
C ASP A 163 0.97 25.45 11.02
N LYS A 164 -0.36 25.39 10.83
CA LYS A 164 -1.35 25.40 11.91
C LYS A 164 -1.31 24.11 12.75
N LYS A 165 -1.26 22.94 12.12
CA LYS A 165 -1.16 21.65 12.82
C LYS A 165 0.10 21.58 13.66
N LYS A 166 1.23 22.04 13.13
CA LYS A 166 2.50 22.10 13.86
C LYS A 166 2.41 23.00 15.09
N ALA A 167 1.75 24.17 14.99
CA ALA A 167 1.56 25.08 16.11
C ALA A 167 0.62 24.49 17.21
N GLU A 168 -0.39 23.72 16.82
CA GLU A 168 -1.28 23.03 17.76
C GLU A 168 -0.56 21.87 18.47
N GLU A 169 0.29 21.12 17.77
CA GLU A 169 1.12 20.06 18.36
C GLU A 169 2.17 20.63 19.33
N GLU A 170 2.82 21.75 18.99
CA GLU A 170 3.77 22.43 19.87
C GLU A 170 3.09 22.95 21.15
N LYS A 171 1.89 23.55 21.03
CA LYS A 171 1.10 23.95 22.21
C LYS A 171 0.70 22.77 23.08
N LYS A 172 0.21 21.68 22.48
CA LYS A 172 -0.18 20.48 23.23
C LYS A 172 1.02 19.87 23.97
N ALA A 173 2.19 19.83 23.33
CA ALA A 173 3.42 19.36 23.97
C ALA A 173 3.87 20.27 25.12
N GLU A 174 3.69 21.58 25.01
CA GLU A 174 3.99 22.52 26.07
C GLU A 174 3.04 22.38 27.27
N GLU A 175 1.73 22.20 27.02
CA GLU A 175 0.72 21.94 28.04
C GLU A 175 0.95 20.61 28.77
N GLU A 176 1.26 19.53 28.03
CA GLU A 176 1.60 18.22 28.61
C GLU A 176 2.86 18.30 29.48
N LYS A 177 3.88 19.05 29.03
CA LYS A 177 5.12 19.24 29.79
C LYS A 177 4.88 20.06 31.07
N LYS A 178 4.00 21.06 31.01
CA LYS A 178 3.61 21.87 32.18
C LYS A 178 2.81 21.03 33.18
N ALA A 179 1.84 20.24 32.72
CA ALA A 179 1.06 19.33 33.57
C ALA A 179 1.95 18.26 34.23
N ALA A 180 2.94 17.71 33.50
CA ALA A 180 3.90 16.76 34.05
C ALA A 180 4.81 17.41 35.11
N ALA A 181 5.24 18.66 34.90
CA ALA A 181 6.04 19.40 35.88
C ALA A 181 5.25 19.74 37.15
N GLU A 182 3.99 20.15 37.01
CA GLU A 182 3.10 20.41 38.15
C GLU A 182 2.82 19.13 38.95
N LYS A 183 2.57 18.01 38.27
CA LYS A 183 2.38 16.71 38.93
C LYS A 183 3.64 16.25 39.69
N ALA A 184 4.82 16.38 39.08
CA ALA A 184 6.08 16.02 39.73
C ALA A 184 6.41 16.90 40.95
N ALA A 185 6.08 18.20 40.87
CA ALA A 185 6.24 19.12 42.00
C ALA A 185 5.29 18.79 43.15
N GLN A 186 4.05 18.43 42.84
CA GLN A 186 3.07 17.99 43.85
C GLN A 186 3.50 16.69 44.52
N GLU A 187 3.95 15.69 43.75
CA GLU A 187 4.44 14.41 44.29
C GLU A 187 5.68 14.58 45.20
N GLU A 188 6.58 15.53 44.89
CA GLU A 188 7.71 15.84 45.75
C GLU A 188 7.27 16.56 47.04
N ALA A 189 6.31 17.48 46.96
CA ALA A 189 5.75 18.17 48.11
C ALA A 189 5.01 17.20 49.05
N ASP A 190 4.19 16.30 48.51
CA ASP A 190 3.45 15.29 49.26
C ASP A 190 4.41 14.31 49.96
N ARG A 191 5.50 13.91 49.30
CA ARG A 191 6.54 13.06 49.91
C ARG A 191 7.19 13.75 51.11
N LYS A 192 7.56 15.03 50.97
CA LYS A 192 8.16 15.80 52.08
C LYS A 192 7.18 15.99 53.24
N ALA A 193 5.91 16.29 52.93
CA ALA A 193 4.87 16.42 53.94
C ALA A 193 4.62 15.12 54.72
N LYS A 194 4.67 13.97 54.03
CA LYS A 194 4.52 12.65 54.66
C LYS A 194 5.70 12.27 55.54
N GLU A 195 6.93 12.63 55.17
CA GLU A 195 8.12 12.40 55.98
C GLU A 195 8.15 13.26 57.26
N SER A 196 7.57 14.47 57.21
CA SER A 196 7.49 15.40 58.35
C SER A 196 6.26 15.21 59.24
N ALA A 197 5.43 14.19 59.00
CA ALA A 197 4.13 14.05 59.67
C ALA A 197 4.26 13.94 61.20
N THR A 198 3.44 14.72 61.92
CA THR A 198 3.41 14.74 63.39
C THR A 198 2.85 13.42 63.95
N MET A 199 3.04 13.18 65.24
CA MET A 199 2.43 12.01 65.90
C MET A 199 0.90 12.08 65.90
N GLU A 200 0.31 13.27 66.00
CA GLU A 200 -1.14 13.46 65.92
C GLU A 200 -1.66 13.07 64.54
N GLN A 201 -1.02 13.54 63.47
CA GLN A 201 -1.33 13.19 62.07
C GLN A 201 -1.25 11.68 61.82
N LYS A 202 -0.23 11.00 62.36
CA LYS A 202 -0.10 9.54 62.26
C LYS A 202 -1.22 8.80 62.99
N ASN A 203 -1.62 9.30 64.17
CA ASN A 203 -2.71 8.72 64.94
C ASN A 203 -4.07 8.94 64.24
N ALA A 204 -4.32 10.14 63.72
CA ALA A 204 -5.50 10.46 62.93
C ALA A 204 -5.60 9.56 61.69
N LEU A 205 -4.49 9.36 60.98
CA LEU A 205 -4.41 8.47 59.81
C LEU A 205 -4.74 7.01 60.17
N SER A 206 -4.18 6.49 61.25
CA SER A 206 -4.48 5.13 61.75
C SER A 206 -5.98 4.99 62.09
N LYS A 207 -6.56 6.03 62.69
CA LYS A 207 -7.96 6.07 63.06
C LYS A 207 -8.88 6.17 61.85
N ALA A 208 -8.52 6.98 60.86
CA ALA A 208 -9.20 7.08 59.57
C ALA A 208 -9.27 5.71 58.87
N SER A 209 -8.14 5.01 58.77
CA SER A 209 -8.10 3.65 58.20
C SER A 209 -8.97 2.67 58.97
N SER A 210 -9.03 2.79 60.30
CA SER A 210 -9.92 1.96 61.13
C SER A 210 -11.40 2.24 60.86
N TYR A 211 -11.76 3.51 60.66
CA TYR A 211 -13.12 3.91 60.31
C TYR A 211 -13.55 3.39 58.94
N LEU A 212 -12.72 3.61 57.92
CA LEU A 212 -12.99 3.18 56.56
C LEU A 212 -13.03 1.64 56.39
N ALA A 213 -12.40 0.90 57.31
CA ALA A 213 -12.52 -0.54 57.39
C ALA A 213 -13.85 -1.01 58.00
N TYR A 214 -14.50 -0.16 58.81
CA TYR A 214 -15.75 -0.48 59.49
C TYR A 214 -16.99 0.01 58.73
N THR A 215 -16.95 1.23 58.21
CA THR A 215 -18.07 1.84 57.47
C THR A 215 -17.57 2.85 56.44
N ALA A 216 -18.43 3.17 55.47
CA ALA A 216 -18.11 4.11 54.43
C ALA A 216 -18.33 5.56 54.88
N PHE A 217 -17.40 6.44 54.50
CA PHE A 217 -17.46 7.87 54.72
C PHE A 217 -17.21 8.64 53.42
N SER A 218 -17.82 9.81 53.30
CA SER A 218 -17.36 10.83 52.36
C SER A 218 -16.04 11.43 52.86
N TYR A 219 -15.33 12.16 51.99
CA TYR A 219 -14.12 12.87 52.37
C TYR A 219 -14.36 13.82 53.55
N SER A 220 -15.38 14.68 53.44
CA SER A 220 -15.74 15.62 54.50
C SER A 220 -16.28 14.92 55.74
N GLY A 221 -17.11 13.89 55.58
CA GLY A 221 -17.65 13.14 56.72
C GLY A 221 -16.57 12.43 57.53
N LEU A 222 -15.51 11.94 56.89
CA LEU A 222 -14.36 11.37 57.59
C LEU A 222 -13.59 12.43 58.39
N ILE A 223 -13.40 13.63 57.82
CA ILE A 223 -12.76 14.76 58.52
C ILE A 223 -13.58 15.14 59.75
N GLU A 224 -14.88 15.38 59.58
CA GLU A 224 -15.79 15.74 60.68
C GLU A 224 -15.80 14.67 61.78
N GLN A 225 -15.78 13.39 61.40
CA GLN A 225 -15.73 12.29 62.36
C GLN A 225 -14.44 12.30 63.19
N LEU A 226 -13.30 12.60 62.59
CA LEU A 226 -12.01 12.68 63.29
C LEU A 226 -11.93 13.93 64.17
N GLU A 227 -12.43 15.07 63.68
CA GLU A 227 -12.53 16.30 64.49
C GLU A 227 -13.43 16.11 65.72
N PHE A 228 -14.55 15.41 65.55
CA PHE A 228 -15.44 15.06 66.67
C PHE A 228 -14.73 14.21 67.73
N GLU A 229 -13.76 13.37 67.34
CA GLU A 229 -12.93 12.60 68.26
C GLU A 229 -11.78 13.41 68.89
N GLY A 230 -11.65 14.69 68.55
CA GLY A 230 -10.71 15.61 69.15
C GLY A 230 -9.38 15.74 68.40
N PHE A 231 -9.27 15.21 67.18
CA PHE A 231 -8.13 15.53 66.31
C PHE A 231 -8.26 16.97 65.80
N SER A 232 -7.13 17.66 65.68
CA SER A 232 -7.09 18.96 65.02
C SER A 232 -7.55 18.88 63.55
N THR A 233 -8.19 19.94 63.04
CA THR A 233 -8.58 20.05 61.62
C THR A 233 -7.43 19.70 60.68
N GLU A 234 -6.22 20.18 60.98
CA GLU A 234 -5.02 19.87 60.19
C GLU A 234 -4.71 18.36 60.18
N SER A 235 -4.82 17.68 61.32
CA SER A 235 -4.58 16.24 61.41
C SER A 235 -5.69 15.40 60.76
N SER A 236 -6.94 15.83 60.88
CA SER A 236 -8.10 15.18 60.25
C SER A 236 -8.04 15.27 58.73
N THR A 237 -7.75 16.45 58.19
CA THR A 237 -7.55 16.66 56.74
C THR A 237 -6.36 15.85 56.25
N TYR A 238 -5.21 15.90 56.95
CA TYR A 238 -4.05 15.08 56.62
C TYR A 238 -4.40 13.59 56.56
N ALA A 239 -5.18 13.09 57.51
CA ALA A 239 -5.61 11.70 57.55
C ALA A 239 -6.50 11.32 56.37
N ALA A 240 -7.48 12.16 56.02
CA ALA A 240 -8.33 11.95 54.85
C ALA A 240 -7.51 11.94 53.55
N ASP A 241 -6.59 12.89 53.38
CA ASP A 241 -5.73 12.99 52.20
C ASP A 241 -4.79 11.78 52.03
N ASN A 242 -4.32 11.21 53.15
CA ASN A 242 -3.27 10.19 53.15
C ASN A 242 -3.76 8.76 53.44
N CYS A 243 -5.06 8.55 53.70
CA CYS A 243 -5.63 7.23 54.00
C CYS A 243 -5.68 6.29 52.79
N GLY A 244 -5.52 6.82 51.57
CA GLY A 244 -5.54 6.03 50.34
C GLY A 244 -6.94 5.55 49.94
N ALA A 245 -7.99 6.19 50.45
CA ALA A 245 -9.36 5.90 50.07
C ALA A 245 -9.65 6.32 48.63
N ASP A 246 -10.33 5.45 47.88
CA ASP A 246 -11.03 5.84 46.67
C ASP A 246 -12.43 6.33 47.06
N TRP A 247 -12.67 7.64 46.91
CA TRP A 247 -13.92 8.27 47.31
C TRP A 247 -15.14 7.82 46.49
N ASN A 248 -14.94 7.39 45.24
CA ASN A 248 -16.00 6.77 44.45
C ASN A 248 -16.34 5.38 45.00
N GLU A 249 -15.33 4.61 45.39
CA GLU A 249 -15.54 3.30 46.04
C GLU A 249 -16.25 3.46 47.39
N GLN A 250 -15.91 4.48 48.17
CA GLN A 250 -16.60 4.79 49.43
C GLN A 250 -18.08 5.16 49.17
N ALA A 251 -18.37 5.95 48.14
CA ALA A 251 -19.74 6.29 47.76
C ALA A 251 -20.55 5.03 47.38
N ALA A 252 -19.97 4.12 46.60
CA ALA A 252 -20.60 2.85 46.24
C ALA A 252 -20.88 1.96 47.46
N LYS A 253 -19.92 1.87 48.41
CA LYS A 253 -20.12 1.13 49.67
C LYS A 253 -21.24 1.74 50.51
N LYS A 254 -21.30 3.07 50.61
CA LYS A 254 -22.36 3.77 51.36
C LYS A 254 -23.72 3.59 50.69
N ALA A 255 -23.79 3.73 49.36
CA ALA A 255 -24.99 3.50 48.58
C ALA A 255 -25.56 2.09 48.83
N LYS A 256 -24.68 1.08 48.78
CA LYS A 256 -25.05 -0.30 49.06
C LYS A 256 -25.54 -0.48 50.49
N SER A 257 -24.83 0.08 51.47
CA SER A 257 -25.24 0.01 52.88
C SER A 257 -26.63 0.59 53.13
N TYR A 258 -27.00 1.66 52.42
CA TYR A 258 -28.35 2.23 52.49
C TYR A 258 -29.39 1.27 51.92
N LEU A 259 -29.12 0.67 50.76
CA LEU A 259 -30.02 -0.28 50.11
C LEU A 259 -30.19 -1.59 50.89
N ASP A 260 -29.17 -2.00 51.64
CA ASP A 260 -29.23 -3.17 52.52
C ASP A 260 -30.22 -2.95 53.70
N TYR A 261 -30.47 -1.69 54.09
CA TYR A 261 -31.36 -1.33 55.21
C TYR A 261 -32.76 -0.86 54.77
N SER A 262 -32.86 -0.12 53.67
CA SER A 262 -34.12 0.43 53.17
C SER A 262 -34.10 0.58 51.65
N SER A 263 -35.28 0.54 51.03
CA SER A 263 -35.41 0.87 49.62
C SER A 263 -35.31 2.39 49.40
N PHE A 264 -34.60 2.79 48.34
CA PHE A 264 -34.52 4.16 47.86
C PHE A 264 -34.94 4.22 46.39
N SER A 265 -35.28 5.42 45.88
CA SER A 265 -35.25 5.68 44.44
C SER A 265 -33.84 6.06 44.01
N ARG A 266 -33.53 6.05 42.71
CA ARG A 266 -32.22 6.48 42.19
C ARG A 266 -31.87 7.89 42.68
N ASP A 267 -32.76 8.85 42.42
CA ASP A 267 -32.52 10.25 42.79
C ASP A 267 -32.51 10.44 44.31
N GLY A 268 -33.39 9.75 45.03
CA GLY A 268 -33.39 9.80 46.50
C GLY A 268 -32.10 9.26 47.12
N LEU A 269 -31.48 8.23 46.51
CA LEU A 269 -30.19 7.72 46.98
C LEU A 269 -29.04 8.68 46.64
N ILE A 270 -29.08 9.35 45.47
CA ILE A 270 -28.12 10.39 45.12
C ILE A 270 -28.19 11.54 46.13
N ASP A 271 -29.39 12.06 46.39
CA ASP A 271 -29.61 13.14 47.36
C ASP A 271 -29.11 12.74 48.76
N GLN A 272 -29.33 11.49 49.17
CA GLN A 272 -28.87 10.98 50.45
C GLN A 272 -27.33 10.95 50.53
N LEU A 273 -26.64 10.54 49.46
CA LEU A 273 -25.17 10.54 49.43
C LEU A 273 -24.60 11.96 49.40
N ILE A 274 -25.23 12.88 48.67
CA ILE A 274 -24.84 14.29 48.69
C ILE A 274 -25.02 14.88 50.09
N PHE A 275 -26.13 14.55 50.78
CA PHE A 275 -26.34 14.95 52.17
C PHE A 275 -25.27 14.39 53.12
N GLU A 276 -24.76 13.19 52.87
CA GLU A 276 -23.63 12.58 53.58
C GLU A 276 -22.26 13.20 53.20
N GLY A 277 -22.23 14.20 52.33
CA GLY A 277 -21.02 14.94 51.96
C GLY A 277 -20.24 14.39 50.77
N PHE A 278 -20.79 13.44 50.00
CA PHE A 278 -20.21 13.05 48.72
C PHE A 278 -20.42 14.15 47.67
N SER A 279 -19.49 14.29 46.72
CA SER A 279 -19.72 15.15 45.55
C SER A 279 -20.85 14.58 44.68
N ALA A 280 -21.44 15.42 43.81
CA ALA A 280 -22.47 14.95 42.88
C ALA A 280 -21.97 13.79 42.01
N GLU A 281 -20.74 13.88 41.52
CA GLU A 281 -20.11 12.84 40.69
C GLU A 281 -19.87 11.55 41.48
N GLN A 282 -19.43 11.65 42.73
CA GLN A 282 -19.24 10.48 43.61
C GLN A 282 -20.56 9.82 43.96
N ALA A 283 -21.61 10.61 44.24
CA ALA A 283 -22.95 10.12 44.52
C ALA A 283 -23.53 9.39 43.30
N GLU A 284 -23.45 10.00 42.11
CA GLU A 284 -23.87 9.37 40.86
C GLU A 284 -23.11 8.07 40.58
N TYR A 285 -21.80 8.06 40.79
CA TYR A 285 -20.99 6.85 40.68
C TYR A 285 -21.49 5.77 41.65
N GLY A 286 -21.65 6.11 42.92
CA GLY A 286 -22.05 5.17 43.97
C GLY A 286 -23.41 4.54 43.70
N VAL A 287 -24.38 5.34 43.25
CA VAL A 287 -25.72 4.88 42.86
C VAL A 287 -25.68 3.99 41.62
N SER A 288 -24.88 4.33 40.60
CA SER A 288 -24.70 3.50 39.41
C SER A 288 -24.05 2.15 39.74
N ALA A 289 -23.08 2.14 40.66
CA ALA A 289 -22.36 0.94 41.08
C ALA A 289 -23.25 -0.10 41.79
N VAL A 290 -24.41 0.30 42.32
CA VAL A 290 -25.37 -0.60 43.00
C VAL A 290 -26.56 -1.01 42.12
N GLY A 291 -26.50 -0.70 40.82
CA GLY A 291 -27.42 -1.25 39.81
C GLY A 291 -28.58 -0.34 39.39
N TYR A 292 -28.46 0.97 39.57
CA TYR A 292 -29.35 1.97 38.98
C TYR A 292 -28.92 2.43 37.59
#